data_AF-A0A518B1Z8-F1
#
_entry.id   AF-A0A518B1Z8-F1
#
_cell.length_a   1.000
_cell.length_b   1.000
_cell.length_c   1.000
_cell.angle_alpha   90.00
_cell.angle_beta   90.00
_cell.angle_gamma   90.00
#
_symmetry.space_group_name_H-M   'P 1'
#
loop_
_entity.id
_entity.type
_entity.pdbx_description
1 polymer ?
#
loop_
_entity_poly.entity_id
_entity_poly.type
_entity_poly.pdbx_seq_one_letter_code
_entity_poly.pdbx_strand_id
1 'polypeptide(L)'
;MPRLAIGDGALGFWAALRKVYGETCEQRCWLHKTANVLNKMPKSVQPKAKADLHEIWMAATREEARKAFDHFVEKYGAKYPGASQCLEKDRDVLLTFYDFPAEHWKHLRTTNPIESTFATIRLRQRKTKGCGSRRASLTMMFKLAHAAQKGWRRLNGYEKIVPLLEGKTFVDGDLQDAA
;
A
#
# COMPACT_ATOMS: atom_id res chain seq x y z
N MET A 1 -9.72 7.33 -15.95
CA MET A 1 -9.57 5.97 -15.38
C MET A 1 -8.57 6.01 -14.23
N PRO A 2 -8.75 5.26 -13.12
CA PRO A 2 -7.72 5.19 -12.07
C PRO A 2 -6.41 4.64 -12.64
N ARG A 3 -5.27 5.24 -12.25
CA ARG A 3 -3.94 4.83 -12.73
C ARG A 3 -3.30 3.77 -11.84
N LEU A 4 -3.69 3.69 -10.57
CA LEU A 4 -3.15 2.74 -9.60
C LEU A 4 -4.25 2.27 -8.64
N ALA A 5 -4.25 0.98 -8.33
CA ALA A 5 -5.04 0.39 -7.26
C ALA A 5 -4.13 -0.33 -6.26
N ILE A 6 -4.28 -0.03 -4.97
CA ILE A 6 -3.49 -0.64 -3.90
C ILE A 6 -4.40 -1.50 -3.03
N GLY A 7 -4.01 -2.76 -2.80
CA GLY A 7 -4.83 -3.70 -2.02
C GLY A 7 -4.03 -4.82 -1.37
N ASP A 8 -4.69 -5.55 -0.47
CA ASP A 8 -4.20 -6.85 -0.02
C ASP A 8 -4.53 -7.96 -1.04
N GLY A 9 -4.22 -9.22 -0.76
CA GLY A 9 -4.34 -10.35 -1.68
C GLY A 9 -5.75 -10.89 -1.88
N ALA A 10 -6.78 -10.08 -1.63
CA ALA A 10 -8.17 -10.49 -1.81
C ALA A 10 -8.47 -10.73 -3.29
N LEU A 11 -8.63 -12.00 -3.68
CA LEU A 11 -8.71 -12.43 -5.09
C LEU A 11 -9.88 -11.78 -5.86
N GLY A 12 -11.03 -11.59 -5.23
CA GLY A 12 -12.22 -11.01 -5.87
C GLY A 12 -12.04 -9.54 -6.27
N PHE A 13 -11.24 -8.78 -5.53
CA PHE A 13 -10.97 -7.37 -5.84
C PHE A 13 -10.16 -7.24 -7.13
N TRP A 14 -9.06 -7.99 -7.27
CA TRP A 14 -8.19 -7.93 -8.44
C TRP A 14 -8.89 -8.43 -9.71
N ALA A 15 -9.69 -9.50 -9.60
CA ALA A 15 -10.50 -9.98 -10.72
C ALA A 15 -11.51 -8.91 -11.22
N ALA A 16 -12.17 -8.21 -10.29
CA ALA A 16 -13.10 -7.14 -10.63
C ALA A 16 -12.38 -5.91 -11.20
N LEU A 17 -11.21 -5.55 -10.65
CA LEU A 17 -10.39 -4.44 -11.12
C LEU A 17 -9.99 -4.66 -12.58
N ARG A 18 -9.43 -5.82 -12.93
CA ARG A 18 -9.02 -6.13 -14.31
C ARG A 18 -10.19 -6.12 -15.29
N LYS A 19 -11.39 -6.52 -14.83
CA LYS A 19 -12.60 -6.53 -15.66
C LYS A 19 -13.14 -5.12 -15.93
N VAL A 20 -13.10 -4.22 -14.94
CA VAL A 20 -13.71 -2.88 -15.04
C VAL A 20 -12.70 -1.81 -15.47
N TYR A 21 -11.44 -1.96 -15.08
CA TYR A 21 -10.35 -1.01 -15.29
C TYR A 21 -9.06 -1.75 -15.69
N GLY A 22 -9.07 -2.41 -16.85
CA GLY A 22 -7.97 -3.29 -17.30
C GLY A 22 -6.60 -2.62 -17.45
N GLU A 23 -6.53 -1.31 -17.60
CA GLU A 23 -5.29 -0.53 -17.68
C GLU A 23 -4.80 0.01 -16.32
N THR A 24 -5.53 -0.22 -15.22
CA THR A 24 -5.10 0.23 -13.89
C THR A 24 -3.95 -0.62 -13.39
N CYS A 25 -2.83 0.02 -13.03
CA CYS A 25 -1.71 -0.66 -12.40
C CYS A 25 -2.12 -1.26 -11.05
N GLU A 26 -1.62 -2.45 -10.75
CA GLU A 26 -1.87 -3.15 -9.49
C GLU A 26 -0.68 -2.98 -8.56
N GLN A 27 -0.95 -2.63 -7.30
CA GLN A 27 0.07 -2.64 -6.26
C GLN A 27 -0.39 -3.38 -5.00
N ARG A 28 0.50 -4.22 -4.47
CA ARG A 28 0.25 -4.88 -3.19
C ARG A 28 0.61 -3.96 -2.02
N CYS A 29 -0.23 -3.95 -1.01
CA CYS A 29 -0.05 -3.10 0.16
C CYS A 29 1.16 -3.54 0.99
N TRP A 30 2.15 -2.65 1.16
CA TRP A 30 3.37 -2.91 1.94
C TRP A 30 3.09 -3.21 3.43
N LEU A 31 2.08 -2.59 4.03
CA LEU A 31 1.71 -2.87 5.42
C LEU A 31 1.25 -4.34 5.59
N HIS A 32 0.28 -4.77 4.77
CA HIS A 32 -0.24 -6.13 4.81
C HIS A 32 0.83 -7.15 4.40
N LYS A 33 1.63 -6.82 3.38
CA LYS A 33 2.77 -7.65 2.97
C LYS A 33 3.75 -7.87 4.10
N THR A 34 4.16 -6.80 4.79
CA THR A 34 5.08 -6.87 5.93
C THR A 34 4.51 -7.78 7.02
N ALA A 35 3.24 -7.60 7.40
CA ALA A 35 2.59 -8.45 8.40
C ALA A 35 2.56 -9.93 7.96
N ASN A 36 2.21 -10.21 6.70
CA ASN A 36 2.13 -11.56 6.15
C ASN A 36 3.50 -12.28 6.13
N VAL A 37 4.58 -11.55 5.82
CA VAL A 37 5.95 -12.08 5.86
C VAL A 37 6.36 -12.36 7.31
N LEU A 38 6.17 -11.40 8.22
CA LEU A 38 6.56 -11.55 9.63
C LEU A 38 5.81 -12.68 10.34
N ASN A 39 4.54 -12.92 9.99
CA ASN A 39 3.74 -14.03 10.53
C ASN A 39 4.31 -15.42 10.21
N LYS A 40 5.24 -15.52 9.26
CA LYS A 40 5.94 -16.76 8.90
C LYS A 40 7.30 -16.90 9.59
N MET A 41 7.58 -16.04 10.57
CA MET A 41 8.85 -15.99 11.29
C MET A 41 8.61 -15.95 12.81
N PRO A 42 9.50 -16.53 13.63
CA PRO A 42 9.44 -16.41 15.08
C PRO A 42 9.50 -14.96 15.56
N LYS A 43 8.76 -14.61 16.61
CA LYS A 43 8.70 -13.23 17.15
C LYS A 43 10.07 -12.63 17.48
N SER A 44 11.05 -13.44 17.87
CA SER A 44 12.41 -13.00 18.22
C SER A 44 13.19 -12.40 17.05
N VAL A 45 12.93 -12.84 15.81
CA VAL A 45 13.60 -12.30 14.60
C VAL A 45 12.79 -11.23 13.88
N GLN A 46 11.50 -11.09 14.18
CA GLN A 46 10.63 -10.14 13.49
C GLN A 46 11.10 -8.69 13.54
N PRO A 47 11.67 -8.14 14.64
CA PRO A 47 12.15 -6.75 14.63
C PRO A 47 13.23 -6.49 13.56
N LYS A 48 14.20 -7.41 13.41
CA LYS A 48 15.27 -7.30 12.41
C LYS A 48 14.73 -7.50 11.00
N ALA A 49 13.89 -8.52 10.80
CA ALA A 49 13.28 -8.78 9.50
C ALA A 49 12.38 -7.62 9.05
N LYS A 50 11.67 -6.96 9.99
CA LYS A 50 10.87 -5.78 9.71
C LYS A 50 11.72 -4.59 9.25
N ALA A 51 12.89 -4.38 9.87
CA ALA A 51 13.83 -3.36 9.44
C ALA A 51 14.34 -3.65 8.02
N ASP A 52 14.77 -4.88 7.74
CA ASP A 52 15.23 -5.27 6.39
C ASP A 52 14.11 -5.13 5.34
N LEU A 53 12.85 -5.45 5.66
CA LEU A 53 11.71 -5.18 4.78
C LEU A 53 11.49 -3.68 4.54
N HIS A 54 11.77 -2.85 5.54
CA HIS A 54 11.64 -1.40 5.44
C HIS A 54 12.66 -0.80 4.47
N GLU A 55 13.89 -1.32 4.47
CA GLU A 55 14.94 -0.93 3.52
C GLU A 55 14.49 -1.12 2.07
N ILE A 56 13.72 -2.17 1.78
CA ILE A 56 13.23 -2.44 0.42
C ILE A 56 12.36 -1.30 -0.09
N TRP A 57 11.29 -0.97 0.63
CA TRP A 57 10.33 0.01 0.13
C TRP A 57 10.72 1.43 0.43
N MET A 58 11.72 1.68 1.29
CA MET A 58 12.28 3.01 1.51
C MET A 58 13.46 3.36 0.58
N ALA A 59 13.98 2.40 -0.18
CA ALA A 59 15.06 2.62 -1.13
C ALA A 59 14.77 3.78 -2.11
N ALA A 60 15.81 4.50 -2.54
CA ALA A 60 15.64 5.68 -3.36
C ALA A 60 15.25 5.33 -4.81
N THR A 61 15.68 4.16 -5.29
CA THR A 61 15.40 3.67 -6.65
C THR A 61 14.86 2.24 -6.64
N ARG A 62 14.18 1.85 -7.72
CA ARG A 62 13.71 0.49 -7.96
C ARG A 62 14.86 -0.53 -7.94
N GLU A 63 16.03 -0.17 -8.46
CA GLU A 63 17.20 -1.04 -8.49
C GLU A 63 17.78 -1.27 -7.08
N GLU A 64 17.85 -0.24 -6.25
CA GLU A 64 18.22 -0.40 -4.84
C GLU A 64 17.19 -1.24 -4.07
N ALA A 65 15.89 -1.02 -4.32
CA ALA A 65 14.84 -1.84 -3.74
C ALA A 65 14.99 -3.32 -4.12
N ARG A 66 15.33 -3.61 -5.37
CA ARG A 66 15.60 -4.98 -5.86
C ARG A 66 16.78 -5.60 -5.12
N LYS A 67 17.90 -4.88 -4.96
CA LYS A 67 19.06 -5.36 -4.19
C LYS A 67 18.70 -5.65 -2.73
N ALA A 68 17.94 -4.77 -2.09
CA ALA A 68 17.46 -4.98 -0.72
C ALA A 68 16.53 -6.20 -0.62
N PHE A 69 15.73 -6.45 -1.66
CA PHE A 69 14.88 -7.63 -1.79
C PHE A 69 15.71 -8.92 -1.83
N ASP A 70 16.74 -8.95 -2.69
CA ASP A 70 17.64 -10.10 -2.83
C ASP A 70 18.39 -10.37 -1.52
N HIS A 71 18.87 -9.33 -0.85
CA HIS A 71 19.49 -9.45 0.47
C HIS A 71 18.52 -10.03 1.52
N PHE A 72 17.25 -9.62 1.53
CA PHE A 72 16.25 -10.23 2.44
C PHE A 72 16.08 -11.72 2.15
N VAL A 73 15.97 -12.10 0.87
CA VAL A 73 15.78 -13.50 0.46
C VAL A 73 17.02 -14.34 0.81
N GLU A 74 18.22 -13.84 0.56
CA GLU A 74 19.47 -14.53 0.90
C GLU A 74 19.59 -14.76 2.41
N LYS A 75 19.36 -13.70 3.19
CA LYS A 75 19.51 -13.72 4.65
C LYS A 75 18.51 -14.62 5.37
N TYR A 76 17.27 -14.68 4.88
CA TYR A 76 16.17 -15.38 5.55
C TYR A 76 15.70 -16.64 4.84
N GLY A 77 15.98 -16.81 3.55
CA GLY A 77 15.39 -17.85 2.70
C GLY A 77 15.75 -19.27 3.13
N ALA A 78 16.99 -19.52 3.54
CA ALA A 78 17.40 -20.84 4.00
C ALA A 78 16.66 -21.28 5.28
N LYS A 79 16.41 -20.35 6.21
CA LYS A 79 15.80 -20.65 7.51
C LYS A 79 14.28 -20.48 7.54
N TYR A 80 13.76 -19.55 6.73
CA TYR A 80 12.37 -19.15 6.68
C TYR A 80 11.86 -19.10 5.23
N PRO A 81 11.90 -20.21 4.47
CA PRO A 81 11.57 -20.21 3.05
C PRO A 81 10.14 -19.71 2.78
N GLY A 82 9.20 -19.98 3.67
CA GLY A 82 7.83 -19.47 3.56
C GLY A 82 7.75 -17.94 3.62
N ALA A 83 8.61 -17.28 4.40
CA ALA A 83 8.66 -15.82 4.50
C ALA A 83 9.20 -15.21 3.20
N SER A 84 10.29 -15.76 2.66
CA SER A 84 10.88 -15.32 1.39
C SER A 84 9.92 -15.54 0.21
N GLN A 85 9.35 -16.73 0.07
CA GLN A 85 8.35 -17.01 -0.98
C GLN A 85 7.11 -16.10 -0.88
N CYS A 86 6.70 -15.77 0.35
CA CYS A 86 5.59 -14.84 0.58
C CYS A 86 5.91 -13.44 0.07
N LEU A 87 7.16 -13.01 0.19
CA LEU A 87 7.65 -11.73 -0.30
C LEU A 87 7.81 -11.76 -1.82
N GLU A 88 8.58 -12.72 -2.35
CA GLU A 88 8.96 -12.88 -3.77
C GLU A 88 7.77 -12.95 -4.73
N LYS A 89 6.72 -13.68 -4.37
CA LYS A 89 5.55 -13.84 -5.25
C LYS A 89 4.87 -12.54 -5.68
N ASP A 90 5.09 -11.46 -4.94
CA ASP A 90 4.49 -10.14 -5.20
C ASP A 90 5.59 -9.09 -5.48
N ARG A 91 6.83 -9.49 -5.84
CA ARG A 91 7.99 -8.60 -6.00
C ARG A 91 7.71 -7.41 -6.90
N ASP A 92 7.27 -7.64 -8.13
CA ASP A 92 7.08 -6.55 -9.11
C ASP A 92 5.93 -5.63 -8.72
N VAL A 93 4.79 -6.20 -8.32
CA VAL A 93 3.60 -5.44 -7.90
C VAL A 93 3.79 -4.72 -6.56
N LEU A 94 4.80 -5.04 -5.76
CA LEU A 94 5.14 -4.27 -4.57
C LEU A 94 5.92 -2.98 -4.91
N LEU A 95 6.63 -2.98 -6.04
CA LEU A 95 7.51 -1.89 -6.46
C LEU A 95 6.87 -0.96 -7.51
N THR A 96 5.60 -1.18 -7.86
CA THR A 96 4.85 -0.37 -8.83
C THR A 96 4.81 1.13 -8.48
N PHE A 97 4.92 1.50 -7.21
CA PHE A 97 4.94 2.92 -6.82
C PHE A 97 6.11 3.71 -7.43
N TYR A 98 7.22 3.05 -7.84
CA TYR A 98 8.34 3.73 -8.52
C TYR A 98 7.96 4.26 -9.90
N ASP A 99 6.84 3.81 -10.50
CA ASP A 99 6.27 4.36 -11.75
C ASP A 99 5.39 5.60 -11.51
N PHE A 100 5.37 6.13 -10.27
CA PHE A 100 4.57 7.29 -9.86
C PHE A 100 5.45 8.34 -9.18
N PRO A 101 5.04 9.62 -9.14
CA PRO A 101 5.84 10.72 -8.58
C PRO A 101 6.39 10.43 -7.19
N ALA A 102 7.65 10.76 -6.95
CA ALA A 102 8.34 10.50 -5.68
C ALA A 102 7.61 11.13 -4.48
N GLU A 103 6.99 12.29 -4.66
CA GLU A 103 6.22 12.99 -3.63
C GLU A 103 5.00 12.18 -3.17
N HIS A 104 4.49 11.28 -4.02
CA HIS A 104 3.32 10.44 -3.72
C HIS A 104 3.71 9.20 -2.94
N TRP A 105 4.96 8.73 -2.99
CA TRP A 105 5.38 7.45 -2.43
C TRP A 105 5.07 7.30 -0.94
N LYS A 106 5.14 8.38 -0.16
CA LYS A 106 4.77 8.34 1.27
C LYS A 106 3.30 7.96 1.50
N HIS A 107 2.44 8.28 0.55
CA HIS A 107 1.01 7.96 0.57
C HIS A 107 0.74 6.58 -0.04
N LEU A 108 1.51 6.18 -1.07
CA LEU A 108 1.35 4.88 -1.74
C LEU A 108 1.92 3.70 -0.94
N ARG A 109 2.96 3.94 -0.14
CA ARG A 109 3.62 2.90 0.68
C ARG A 109 2.99 2.68 2.04
N THR A 110 2.03 3.53 2.43
CA THR A 110 1.37 3.46 3.75
C THR A 110 -0.14 3.33 3.62
N THR A 111 -0.81 2.87 4.67
CA THR A 111 -2.28 2.83 4.73
C THR A 111 -2.86 4.03 5.48
N ASN A 112 -2.03 5.00 5.86
CA ASN A 112 -2.48 6.14 6.66
C ASN A 112 -3.65 6.93 6.05
N PRO A 113 -3.75 7.14 4.71
CA PRO A 113 -4.92 7.78 4.11
C PRO A 113 -6.25 7.08 4.44
N ILE A 114 -6.22 5.76 4.65
CA ILE A 114 -7.37 4.92 4.98
C ILE A 114 -7.51 4.77 6.50
N GLU A 115 -6.44 4.32 7.17
CA GLU A 115 -6.44 3.99 8.59
C GLU A 115 -6.71 5.19 9.50
N SER A 116 -6.27 6.39 9.14
CA SER A 116 -6.54 7.62 9.91
C SER A 116 -8.04 7.94 9.94
N THR A 117 -8.72 7.81 8.80
CA THR A 117 -10.18 7.97 8.70
C THR A 117 -10.90 6.89 9.51
N PHE A 118 -10.50 5.62 9.35
CA PHE A 118 -11.10 4.51 10.09
C PHE A 118 -10.79 4.51 11.58
N ALA A 119 -9.70 5.14 12.03
CA ALA A 119 -9.40 5.30 13.45
C ALA A 119 -10.48 6.14 14.16
N THR A 120 -10.90 7.26 13.57
CA THR A 120 -12.00 8.08 14.10
C THR A 120 -13.31 7.29 14.17
N ILE A 121 -13.61 6.50 13.14
CA ILE A 121 -14.80 5.64 13.12
C ILE A 121 -14.75 4.59 14.23
N ARG A 122 -13.64 3.84 14.34
CA ARG A 122 -13.45 2.80 15.37
C ARG A 122 -13.45 3.36 16.79
N LEU A 123 -12.92 4.56 17.00
CA LEU A 123 -12.95 5.22 18.30
C LEU A 123 -14.38 5.49 18.77
N ARG A 124 -15.21 6.05 17.88
CA ARG A 124 -16.61 6.34 18.19
C ARG A 124 -17.45 5.08 18.29
N GLN A 125 -17.20 4.09 17.44
CA GLN A 125 -17.90 2.81 17.49
C GLN A 125 -17.65 2.04 18.80
N ARG A 126 -16.43 2.09 19.34
CA ARG A 126 -16.14 1.50 20.65
C ARG A 126 -16.90 2.18 21.79
N LYS A 127 -17.23 3.48 21.66
CA LYS A 127 -17.98 4.22 22.67
C LYS A 127 -19.49 3.97 22.63
N THR A 128 -20.05 3.71 21.46
CA THR A 128 -21.49 3.41 21.27
C THR A 128 -21.90 2.00 21.73
N LYS A 129 -20.94 1.15 22.16
CA LYS A 129 -21.17 -0.19 22.75
C LYS A 129 -22.13 -1.09 21.96
N GLY A 130 -22.18 -0.97 20.64
CA GLY A 130 -23.01 -1.82 19.79
C GLY A 130 -23.13 -1.29 18.36
N CYS A 131 -23.48 -2.18 17.43
CA CYS A 131 -23.67 -1.85 16.02
C CYS A 131 -25.12 -1.42 15.71
N GLY A 132 -26.05 -1.59 16.66
CA GLY A 132 -27.48 -1.42 16.40
C GLY A 132 -27.95 -2.28 15.21
N SER A 133 -28.89 -1.76 14.41
CA SER A 133 -29.26 -2.37 13.14
C SER A 133 -28.21 -2.13 12.05
N ARG A 134 -28.22 -2.92 10.98
CA ARG A 134 -27.37 -2.69 9.79
C ARG A 134 -27.48 -1.25 9.28
N ARG A 135 -28.70 -0.72 9.21
CA ARG A 135 -28.95 0.67 8.77
C ARG A 135 -28.29 1.67 9.72
N ALA A 136 -28.47 1.50 11.04
CA ALA A 136 -27.84 2.37 12.04
C ALA A 136 -26.31 2.34 11.94
N SER A 137 -25.71 1.15 11.81
CA SER A 137 -24.27 0.98 11.59
C SER A 137 -23.77 1.73 10.35
N LEU A 138 -24.43 1.56 9.21
CA LEU A 138 -24.05 2.24 7.96
C LEU A 138 -24.20 3.75 8.07
N THR A 139 -25.30 4.24 8.66
CA THR A 139 -25.52 5.67 8.86
C THR A 139 -24.44 6.28 9.76
N MET A 140 -24.08 5.61 10.85
CA MET A 140 -23.01 6.05 11.74
C MET A 140 -21.66 6.07 11.03
N MET A 141 -21.27 4.99 10.32
CA MET A 141 -20.02 4.96 9.55
C MET A 141 -19.96 6.10 8.53
N PHE A 142 -21.04 6.31 7.77
CA PHE A 142 -21.13 7.39 6.79
C PHE A 142 -20.97 8.77 7.44
N LYS A 143 -21.70 9.06 8.51
CA LYS A 143 -21.63 10.37 9.19
C LYS A 143 -20.27 10.63 9.82
N LEU A 144 -19.63 9.60 10.37
CA LEU A 144 -18.28 9.72 10.93
C LEU A 144 -17.21 9.90 9.85
N ALA A 145 -17.32 9.20 8.71
CA ALA A 145 -16.45 9.41 7.56
C ALA A 145 -16.61 10.83 6.99
N HIS A 146 -17.85 11.30 6.84
CA HIS A 146 -18.15 12.67 6.40
C HIS A 146 -17.61 13.74 7.36
N ALA A 147 -17.63 13.48 8.68
CA ALA A 147 -17.01 14.36 9.65
C ALA A 147 -15.47 14.36 9.53
N ALA A 148 -14.86 13.17 9.36
CA ALA A 148 -13.41 13.02 9.20
C ALA A 148 -12.88 13.70 7.93
N GLN A 149 -13.68 13.71 6.85
CA GLN A 149 -13.33 14.36 5.58
C GLN A 149 -12.93 15.84 5.73
N LYS A 150 -13.49 16.55 6.72
CA LYS A 150 -13.17 17.96 6.97
C LYS A 150 -11.69 18.20 7.35
N GLY A 151 -11.01 17.18 7.87
CA GLY A 151 -9.59 17.24 8.23
C GLY A 151 -8.66 16.73 7.14
N TRP A 152 -9.17 16.34 5.97
CA TRP A 152 -8.33 15.84 4.90
C TRP A 152 -7.52 16.97 4.26
N ARG A 153 -6.27 16.65 3.95
CA ARG A 153 -5.36 17.54 3.22
C ARG A 153 -5.05 16.97 1.85
N ARG A 154 -4.61 17.82 0.93
CA ARG A 154 -4.11 17.39 -0.38
C ARG A 154 -2.92 16.43 -0.24
N LEU A 155 -2.78 15.56 -1.23
CA LEU A 155 -1.58 14.75 -1.38
C LEU A 155 -0.36 15.65 -1.59
N ASN A 156 0.82 15.10 -1.29
CA ASN A 156 2.06 15.79 -1.57
C ASN A 156 2.29 15.72 -3.08
N GLY A 157 2.72 16.80 -3.72
CA GLY A 157 2.88 16.82 -5.18
C GLY A 157 1.59 16.62 -5.96
N TYR A 158 0.44 17.08 -5.44
CA TYR A 158 -0.88 16.81 -6.05
C TYR A 158 -1.00 17.35 -7.48
N GLU A 159 -0.23 18.37 -7.83
CA GLU A 159 -0.09 18.92 -9.18
C GLU A 159 0.44 17.89 -10.20
N LYS A 160 1.24 16.90 -9.75
CA LYS A 160 1.76 15.81 -10.59
C LYS A 160 0.68 14.80 -11.01
N ILE A 161 -0.52 14.89 -10.43
CA ILE A 161 -1.68 14.08 -10.85
C ILE A 161 -2.08 14.42 -12.29
N VAL A 162 -1.97 15.69 -12.71
CA VAL A 162 -2.35 16.10 -14.07
C VAL A 162 -1.46 15.41 -15.12
N PRO A 163 -0.11 15.52 -15.07
CA PRO A 163 0.80 14.73 -15.90
C PRO A 163 0.51 13.23 -15.94
N LEU A 164 0.20 12.62 -14.79
CA LEU A 164 -0.13 11.19 -14.72
C LEU A 164 -1.39 10.85 -15.53
N LEU A 165 -2.42 11.71 -15.48
CA LEU A 165 -3.66 11.54 -16.23
C LEU A 165 -3.48 11.83 -17.72
N GLU A 166 -2.55 12.72 -18.08
CA GLU A 166 -2.18 13.04 -19.47
C GLU A 166 -1.34 11.95 -20.15
N GLY A 167 -0.90 10.92 -19.42
CA GLY A 167 -0.12 9.83 -20.01
C GLY A 167 1.38 9.90 -19.78
N LYS A 168 1.88 10.94 -19.08
CA LYS A 168 3.32 11.07 -18.86
C LYS A 168 3.86 9.97 -17.94
N THR A 169 5.05 9.49 -18.25
CA THR A 169 5.71 8.40 -17.54
C THR A 169 6.64 8.92 -16.46
N PHE A 170 6.74 8.18 -15.36
CA PHE A 170 7.69 8.43 -14.29
C PHE A 170 8.60 7.23 -14.15
N VAL A 171 9.89 7.46 -13.95
CA VAL A 171 10.88 6.42 -13.66
C VAL A 171 11.57 6.83 -12.38
N ASP A 172 11.54 5.95 -11.38
CA ASP A 172 12.00 6.23 -10.02
C ASP A 172 11.45 7.55 -9.45
N GLY A 173 10.21 7.86 -9.83
CA GLY A 173 9.48 9.04 -9.35
C GLY A 173 9.78 10.35 -10.05
N ASP A 174 10.72 10.35 -10.99
CA ASP A 174 11.05 11.49 -11.82
C ASP A 174 10.28 11.47 -13.13
N LEU A 175 9.71 12.61 -13.48
CA LEU A 175 8.98 12.81 -14.74
C LEU A 175 9.96 12.64 -15.91
N GLN A 176 9.62 11.74 -16.83
CA GLN A 176 10.39 11.59 -18.07
C GLN A 176 9.82 12.55 -19.11
N ASP A 177 10.69 13.28 -19.79
CA ASP A 177 10.29 14.04 -20.97
C ASP A 177 9.91 13.07 -22.09
N ALA A 178 8.88 13.43 -22.86
CA ALA A 178 8.46 12.61 -23.99
C ALA A 178 9.63 12.51 -25.00
N ALA A 179 10.09 11.28 -25.25
CA ALA A 179 11.04 10.98 -26.31
C ALA A 179 10.42 11.16 -27.70
#